data_AF-A0A559RP69-F1
#
_entry.id   AF-A0A559RP69-F1
#
_cell.length_a   1.000
_cell.length_b   1.000
_cell.length_c   1.000
_cell.angle_alpha   90.00
_cell.angle_beta   90.00
_cell.angle_gamma   90.00
#
_symmetry.space_group_name_H-M   'P 1'
#
loop_
_entity.id
_entity.type
_entity.pdbx_description
1 polymer ?
#
loop_
_entity_poly.entity_id
_entity_poly.type
_entity_poly.pdbx_seq_one_letter_code
_entity_poly.pdbx_strand_id
1 'polypeptide(L)'
;MKKVLFIATLAAIVSSCVSKQSSSNRESSSEPNVIIESQPEPLKEVVSEEKLEPYKKLIFNTKLSVSPSQTHWVLFSNGTFISFPSGTSVKDMEKSALGILQRFNNDKLRVSKSPLVKGWIARTSKGINNFISQKQIGDRIISPTELAVLGNSNINKDKTELLIVHVNNKKR
;
A
#
# COMPACT_ATOMS: atom_id res chain seq x y z
N MET A 1 -34.78 0.59 -47.97
CA MET A 1 -34.76 -0.64 -48.82
C MET A 1 -33.47 -1.41 -48.56
N LYS A 2 -33.51 -2.74 -48.75
CA LYS A 2 -32.39 -3.70 -48.93
C LYS A 2 -31.11 -3.52 -48.08
N LYS A 3 -30.94 -4.43 -47.11
CA LYS A 3 -29.62 -4.88 -46.62
C LYS A 3 -28.86 -5.54 -47.78
N VAL A 4 -27.53 -5.42 -47.82
CA VAL A 4 -26.66 -6.30 -48.62
C VAL A 4 -25.76 -7.08 -47.66
N LEU A 5 -25.77 -8.39 -47.87
CA LEU A 5 -25.04 -9.41 -47.15
C LEU A 5 -23.91 -9.88 -48.08
N PHE A 6 -22.71 -10.11 -47.56
CA PHE A 6 -21.73 -10.94 -48.26
C PHE A 6 -21.30 -12.10 -47.35
N ILE A 7 -21.39 -13.29 -47.93
CA ILE A 7 -21.12 -14.60 -47.34
C ILE A 7 -19.81 -15.12 -47.96
N ALA A 8 -19.08 -15.95 -47.21
CA ALA A 8 -18.24 -17.10 -47.62
C ALA A 8 -16.92 -17.12 -46.82
N THR A 9 -16.62 -18.12 -45.96
CA THR A 9 -16.18 -19.51 -46.24
C THR A 9 -14.91 -19.57 -47.13
N LEU A 10 -13.98 -20.53 -46.99
CA LEU A 10 -13.81 -21.75 -46.18
C LEU A 10 -12.32 -21.75 -45.71
N ALA A 11 -11.71 -22.66 -44.91
CA ALA A 11 -12.06 -23.98 -44.39
C ALA A 11 -11.30 -24.30 -43.08
N ALA A 12 -11.34 -25.56 -42.63
CA ALA A 12 -10.48 -26.12 -41.58
C ALA A 12 -9.75 -27.37 -42.09
N ILE A 13 -8.55 -27.64 -41.58
CA ILE A 13 -7.92 -28.98 -41.64
C ILE A 13 -7.35 -29.32 -40.25
N VAL A 14 -7.66 -30.53 -39.79
CA VAL A 14 -7.19 -31.11 -38.53
C VAL A 14 -6.25 -32.26 -38.88
N SER A 15 -5.13 -32.42 -38.17
CA SER A 15 -4.52 -33.74 -37.91
C SER A 15 -3.44 -33.66 -36.83
N SER A 16 -3.59 -34.51 -35.82
CA SER A 16 -2.58 -34.78 -34.79
C SER A 16 -1.50 -35.72 -35.31
N CYS A 17 -0.31 -35.71 -34.70
CA CYS A 17 0.50 -36.92 -34.57
C CYS A 17 1.32 -36.89 -33.27
N VAL A 18 1.65 -38.08 -32.75
CA VAL A 18 2.11 -38.31 -31.36
C VAL A 18 3.39 -39.17 -31.35
N SER A 19 4.18 -39.05 -30.27
CA SER A 19 5.22 -39.98 -29.77
C SER A 19 6.67 -39.90 -30.28
N LYS A 20 7.54 -39.47 -29.35
CA LYS A 20 8.73 -40.17 -28.77
C LYS A 20 9.66 -41.01 -29.68
N GLN A 21 10.94 -40.62 -29.72
CA GLN A 21 12.14 -41.36 -29.24
C GLN A 21 13.38 -40.43 -29.45
N SER A 22 14.19 -40.08 -28.44
CA SER A 22 15.26 -40.86 -27.79
C SER A 22 16.48 -41.19 -28.67
N SER A 23 17.57 -40.42 -28.56
CA SER A 23 18.93 -40.92 -28.21
C SER A 23 20.02 -39.83 -28.29
N SER A 24 21.07 -39.96 -27.45
CA SER A 24 22.52 -39.72 -27.73
C SER A 24 22.94 -38.42 -28.46
N ASN A 25 23.90 -37.59 -28.00
CA ASN A 25 25.09 -37.89 -27.19
C ASN A 25 25.79 -36.61 -26.65
N ARG A 26 26.68 -36.80 -25.65
CA ARG A 26 27.85 -35.96 -25.25
C ARG A 26 27.66 -34.53 -24.67
N GLU A 27 27.92 -34.48 -23.37
CA GLU A 27 28.82 -33.57 -22.65
C GLU A 27 29.22 -32.23 -23.32
N SER A 28 28.78 -31.13 -22.72
CA SER A 28 29.62 -29.95 -22.50
C SER A 28 29.39 -29.47 -21.07
N SER A 29 30.44 -29.51 -20.26
CA SER A 29 30.41 -29.04 -18.87
C SER A 29 30.34 -27.52 -18.84
N SER A 30 29.17 -26.96 -18.53
CA SER A 30 29.04 -25.60 -18.02
C SER A 30 28.52 -25.64 -16.58
N GLU A 31 29.28 -25.02 -15.70
CA GLU A 31 29.00 -25.00 -14.25
C GLU A 31 27.64 -24.32 -13.99
N PRO A 32 26.82 -24.82 -13.05
CA PRO A 32 25.63 -24.13 -12.63
C PRO A 32 26.03 -22.87 -11.87
N ASN A 33 26.03 -21.72 -12.56
CA ASN A 33 26.25 -20.42 -11.96
C ASN A 33 25.14 -20.16 -10.92
N VAL A 34 25.48 -20.36 -9.64
CA VAL A 34 24.58 -20.13 -8.52
C VAL A 34 24.36 -18.63 -8.40
N ILE A 35 23.30 -18.15 -9.05
CA ILE A 35 22.77 -16.81 -8.82
C ILE A 35 22.27 -16.81 -7.37
N ILE A 36 23.12 -16.30 -6.47
CA ILE A 36 22.76 -16.05 -5.08
C ILE A 36 21.61 -15.06 -5.09
N GLU A 37 20.41 -15.52 -4.76
CA GLU A 37 19.26 -14.63 -4.54
C GLU A 37 19.67 -13.58 -3.51
N SER A 38 19.66 -12.32 -3.92
CA SER A 38 19.96 -11.20 -3.05
C SER A 38 18.93 -11.18 -1.92
N GLN A 39 19.38 -11.46 -0.70
CA GLN A 39 18.55 -11.39 0.49
C GLN A 39 17.85 -10.03 0.54
N PRO A 40 16.52 -9.98 0.72
CA PRO A 40 15.82 -8.70 0.82
C PRO A 40 16.35 -7.94 2.04
N GLU A 41 16.69 -6.66 1.84
CA GLU A 41 17.23 -5.80 2.89
C GLU A 41 16.34 -5.83 4.15
N PRO A 42 16.92 -5.89 5.36
CA PRO A 42 16.15 -5.94 6.59
C PRO A 42 15.28 -4.69 6.72
N LEU A 43 13.98 -4.91 6.91
CA LEU A 43 12.98 -3.86 7.05
C LEU A 43 13.41 -2.84 8.12
N LYS A 44 13.35 -1.54 7.77
CA LYS A 44 13.85 -0.45 8.61
C LYS A 44 13.31 -0.48 10.03
N GLU A 45 14.27 -0.44 10.94
CA GLU A 45 14.22 -0.09 12.37
C GLU A 45 12.89 0.52 12.86
N VAL A 46 12.20 -0.20 13.75
CA VAL A 46 11.13 0.39 14.57
C VAL A 46 11.75 1.49 15.44
N VAL A 47 11.25 2.71 15.29
CA VAL A 47 11.86 3.93 15.83
C VAL A 47 11.99 3.87 17.36
N SER A 48 13.21 4.02 17.88
CA SER A 48 13.47 4.09 19.33
C SER A 48 12.76 5.30 19.97
N GLU A 49 12.37 5.20 21.25
CA GLU A 49 11.48 6.19 21.88
C GLU A 49 12.03 7.63 21.83
N GLU A 50 13.34 7.82 21.93
CA GLU A 50 14.00 9.14 21.82
C GLU A 50 13.84 9.77 20.42
N LYS A 51 13.77 8.95 19.37
CA LYS A 51 13.52 9.39 17.98
C LYS A 51 12.02 9.71 17.72
N LEU A 52 11.12 9.50 18.69
CA LEU A 52 9.67 9.74 18.53
C LEU A 52 9.19 11.17 18.87
N GLU A 53 10.01 12.01 19.50
CA GLU A 53 9.69 13.41 19.81
C GLU A 53 9.04 14.19 18.65
N PRO A 54 9.60 14.22 17.41
CA PRO A 54 8.99 14.95 16.29
C PRO A 54 7.59 14.44 15.91
N TYR A 55 7.27 13.19 16.24
CA TYR A 55 6.01 12.54 15.87
C TYR A 55 4.93 12.58 16.96
N LYS A 56 5.24 12.95 18.22
CA LYS A 56 4.26 13.00 19.32
C LYS A 56 2.96 13.73 18.95
N LYS A 57 3.06 14.90 18.32
CA LYS A 57 1.90 15.69 17.88
C LYS A 57 1.12 15.03 16.74
N LEU A 58 1.79 14.29 15.85
CA LEU A 58 1.16 13.51 14.80
C LEU A 58 0.37 12.33 15.40
N ILE A 59 1.03 11.54 16.26
CA ILE A 59 0.45 10.38 16.95
C ILE A 59 -0.80 10.79 17.74
N PHE A 60 -0.72 11.88 18.51
CA PHE A 60 -1.85 12.41 19.26
C PHE A 60 -3.04 12.79 18.36
N ASN A 61 -2.80 13.54 17.28
CA ASN A 61 -3.88 13.99 16.39
C ASN A 61 -4.50 12.83 15.57
N THR A 62 -3.68 11.87 15.13
CA THR A 62 -4.16 10.65 14.47
C THR A 62 -5.02 9.83 15.44
N LYS A 63 -4.57 9.62 16.68
CA LYS A 63 -5.33 8.90 17.72
C LYS A 63 -6.71 9.53 18.00
N LEU A 64 -6.82 10.86 17.95
CA LEU A 64 -8.11 11.57 18.07
C LEU A 64 -8.96 11.51 16.79
N SER A 65 -8.38 11.17 15.64
CA SER A 65 -9.09 11.08 14.35
C SER A 65 -9.49 9.65 13.95
N VAL A 66 -8.86 8.65 14.57
CA VAL A 66 -9.26 7.25 14.51
C VAL A 66 -10.47 7.03 15.43
N SER A 67 -11.43 6.22 15.01
CA SER A 67 -12.59 5.89 15.86
C SER A 67 -12.12 5.16 17.13
N PRO A 68 -12.65 5.47 18.33
CA PRO A 68 -12.36 4.72 19.55
C PRO A 68 -12.61 3.21 19.43
N SER A 69 -13.51 2.79 18.53
CA SER A 69 -13.78 1.37 18.25
C SER A 69 -12.65 0.65 17.49
N GLN A 70 -11.76 1.39 16.81
CA GLN A 70 -10.61 0.87 16.06
C GLN A 70 -9.36 0.88 16.95
N THR A 71 -9.19 -0.16 17.76
CA THR A 71 -8.09 -0.24 18.74
C THR A 71 -6.80 -0.86 18.20
N HIS A 72 -6.77 -1.21 16.91
CA HIS A 72 -5.65 -1.87 16.23
C HIS A 72 -5.33 -1.06 14.96
N TRP A 73 -4.20 -0.34 14.94
CA TRP A 73 -3.76 0.46 13.78
C TRP A 73 -2.27 0.77 13.81
N VAL A 74 -1.70 0.98 12.62
CA VAL A 74 -0.31 1.40 12.37
C VAL A 74 -0.31 2.79 11.76
N LEU A 75 0.65 3.64 12.12
CA LEU A 75 0.85 5.00 11.62
C LEU A 75 2.31 5.22 11.17
N PHE A 76 2.45 5.84 10.01
CA PHE A 76 3.71 6.22 9.37
C PHE A 76 4.03 7.72 9.54
N SER A 77 5.29 8.08 9.30
CA SER A 77 5.88 9.40 9.58
C SER A 77 5.18 10.59 8.90
N ASN A 78 4.62 10.43 7.69
CA ASN A 78 3.89 11.46 6.94
C ASN A 78 2.37 11.41 7.17
N GLY A 79 1.92 10.70 8.19
CA GLY A 79 0.52 10.69 8.65
C GLY A 79 -0.36 9.62 8.05
N THR A 80 0.19 8.70 7.24
CA THR A 80 -0.57 7.56 6.71
C THR A 80 -0.87 6.58 7.83
N PHE A 81 -2.11 6.11 7.95
CA PHE A 81 -2.49 5.09 8.92
C PHE A 81 -3.47 4.06 8.36
N ILE A 82 -3.30 2.83 8.84
CA ILE A 82 -4.04 1.64 8.41
C ILE A 82 -4.59 0.96 9.66
N SER A 83 -5.91 0.74 9.67
CA SER A 83 -6.61 0.07 10.78
C SER A 83 -6.79 -1.42 10.49
N PHE A 84 -6.70 -2.24 11.53
CA PHE A 84 -6.77 -3.70 11.48
C PHE A 84 -7.92 -4.25 12.33
N PRO A 85 -8.35 -5.51 12.11
CA PRO A 85 -9.25 -6.21 13.02
C PRO A 85 -8.70 -6.26 14.46
N SER A 86 -9.61 -6.32 15.43
CA SER A 86 -9.19 -6.53 16.83
C SER A 86 -8.60 -7.93 17.00
N GLY A 87 -7.47 -8.04 17.69
CA GLY A 87 -6.74 -9.28 17.91
C GLY A 87 -5.61 -9.55 16.90
N THR A 88 -5.42 -8.72 15.87
CA THR A 88 -4.23 -8.83 14.99
C THR A 88 -2.95 -8.54 15.79
N SER A 89 -1.93 -9.39 15.67
CA SER A 89 -0.67 -9.19 16.40
C SER A 89 0.09 -7.95 15.91
N VAL A 90 0.95 -7.36 16.75
CA VAL A 90 1.81 -6.22 16.36
C VAL A 90 2.60 -6.53 15.10
N LYS A 91 3.28 -7.68 15.09
CA LYS A 91 4.12 -8.14 13.97
C LYS A 91 3.33 -8.32 12.67
N ASP A 92 2.10 -8.82 12.76
CA ASP A 92 1.22 -8.99 11.59
C ASP A 92 0.68 -7.65 11.11
N MET A 93 0.36 -6.72 12.02
CA MET A 93 -0.05 -5.36 11.66
C MET A 93 1.08 -4.62 10.93
N GLU A 94 2.30 -4.64 11.46
CA GLU A 94 3.48 -4.00 10.84
C GLU A 94 3.76 -4.59 9.45
N LYS A 95 3.90 -5.92 9.35
CA LYS A 95 4.13 -6.62 8.09
C LYS A 95 3.02 -6.35 7.06
N SER A 96 1.76 -6.37 7.50
CA SER A 96 0.61 -6.11 6.62
C SER A 96 0.54 -4.65 6.19
N ALA A 97 0.81 -3.70 7.08
CA ALA A 97 0.81 -2.27 6.79
C ALA A 97 1.86 -1.92 5.73
N LEU A 98 3.09 -2.42 5.89
CA LEU A 98 4.17 -2.29 4.90
C LEU A 98 3.76 -2.86 3.55
N GLY A 99 3.24 -4.09 3.51
CA GLY A 99 2.82 -4.73 2.26
C GLY A 99 1.62 -4.02 1.59
N ILE A 100 0.65 -3.51 2.36
CA ILE A 100 -0.47 -2.71 1.83
C ILE A 100 0.05 -1.42 1.20
N LEU A 101 0.97 -0.74 1.87
CA LEU A 101 1.51 0.54 1.43
C LEU A 101 2.43 0.40 0.21
N GLN A 102 3.26 -0.65 0.13
CA GLN A 102 4.05 -0.98 -1.06
C GLN A 102 3.17 -1.22 -2.31
N ARG A 103 1.98 -1.82 -2.13
CA ARG A 103 0.99 -2.05 -3.19
C ARG A 103 0.08 -0.85 -3.50
N PHE A 104 0.28 0.29 -2.82
CA PHE A 104 -0.51 1.50 -3.08
C PHE A 104 -0.18 2.12 -4.45
N ASN A 105 -1.22 2.38 -5.25
CA ASN A 105 -1.11 2.86 -6.63
C ASN A 105 -2.01 4.09 -6.88
N ASN A 106 -1.84 5.16 -6.08
CA ASN A 106 -2.54 6.46 -6.26
C ASN A 106 -4.07 6.36 -6.36
N ASP A 107 -4.71 5.58 -5.46
CA ASP A 107 -6.16 5.46 -5.42
C ASP A 107 -6.86 6.82 -5.20
N LYS A 108 -8.11 6.93 -5.66
CA LYS A 108 -8.95 8.12 -5.40
C LYS A 108 -9.24 8.25 -3.90
N LEU A 109 -8.79 9.36 -3.31
CA LEU A 109 -9.06 9.71 -1.92
C LEU A 109 -10.39 10.48 -1.77
N ARG A 110 -11.15 10.15 -0.73
CA ARG A 110 -12.24 10.98 -0.20
C ARG A 110 -11.73 11.76 1.00
N VAL A 111 -11.99 13.06 1.05
CA VAL A 111 -11.53 13.94 2.13
C VAL A 111 -12.68 14.33 3.04
N SER A 112 -12.45 14.26 4.35
CA SER A 112 -13.36 14.74 5.39
C SER A 112 -12.60 15.56 6.43
N LYS A 113 -13.15 16.67 6.91
CA LYS A 113 -12.58 17.41 8.05
C LYS A 113 -12.70 16.54 9.32
N SER A 114 -11.67 16.54 10.17
CA SER A 114 -11.76 15.86 11.47
C SER A 114 -12.62 16.70 12.42
N PRO A 115 -13.59 16.11 13.14
CA PRO A 115 -14.40 16.84 14.12
C PRO A 115 -13.64 17.13 15.42
N LEU A 116 -12.57 16.37 15.72
CA LEU A 116 -11.87 16.41 17.02
C LEU A 116 -10.50 17.10 16.96
N VAL A 117 -9.93 17.33 15.78
CA VAL A 117 -8.61 17.99 15.62
C VAL A 117 -8.57 18.95 14.43
N LYS A 118 -7.65 19.92 14.47
CA LYS A 118 -7.40 20.88 13.38
C LYS A 118 -6.69 20.20 12.20
N GLY A 119 -7.47 19.50 11.37
CA GLY A 119 -7.01 18.83 10.17
C GLY A 119 -8.11 18.06 9.43
N TRP A 120 -7.69 17.24 8.47
CA TRP A 120 -8.53 16.41 7.62
C TRP A 120 -8.04 14.96 7.62
N ILE A 121 -8.93 14.05 7.26
CA ILE A 121 -8.59 12.68 6.90
C ILE A 121 -8.92 12.48 5.44
N ALA A 122 -7.91 12.13 4.64
CA ALA A 122 -8.07 11.60 3.30
C ALA A 122 -8.11 10.06 3.39
N ARG A 123 -9.08 9.41 2.73
CA ARG A 123 -9.28 7.95 2.81
C ARG A 123 -9.46 7.31 1.45
N THR A 124 -8.79 6.19 1.19
CA THR A 124 -9.08 5.32 0.05
C THR A 124 -10.26 4.42 0.35
N SER A 125 -10.87 3.81 -0.67
CA SER A 125 -11.86 2.74 -0.48
C SER A 125 -11.27 1.46 0.12
N LYS A 126 -9.94 1.29 0.10
CA LYS A 126 -9.20 0.11 0.59
C LYS A 126 -8.73 0.25 2.05
N GLY A 127 -9.18 1.28 2.77
CA GLY A 127 -8.85 1.48 4.18
C GLY A 127 -7.47 2.07 4.47
N ILE A 128 -6.78 2.61 3.45
CA ILE A 128 -5.58 3.45 3.65
C ILE A 128 -6.07 4.88 3.93
N ASN A 129 -5.61 5.46 5.03
CA ASN A 129 -5.99 6.80 5.46
C ASN A 129 -4.73 7.67 5.55
N ASN A 130 -4.84 8.97 5.38
CA ASN A 130 -3.79 9.93 5.72
C ASN A 130 -4.38 11.10 6.53
N PHE A 131 -3.75 11.42 7.66
CA PHE A 131 -4.06 12.61 8.43
C PHE A 131 -3.28 13.81 7.90
N ILE A 132 -4.03 14.82 7.45
CA ILE A 132 -3.49 16.09 6.96
C ILE A 132 -3.75 17.15 8.02
N SER A 133 -2.68 17.64 8.65
CA SER A 133 -2.77 18.67 9.67
C SER A 133 -2.98 20.07 9.07
N GLN A 134 -3.66 20.97 9.78
CA GLN A 134 -3.72 22.39 9.42
C GLN A 134 -2.32 22.99 9.19
N LYS A 135 -1.31 22.57 9.98
CA LYS A 135 0.07 23.07 9.86
C LYS A 135 0.69 22.77 8.48
N GLN A 136 0.35 21.67 7.82
CA GLN A 136 0.87 21.35 6.48
C GLN A 136 0.29 22.25 5.39
N ILE A 137 -0.87 22.87 5.63
CA ILE A 137 -1.48 23.79 4.66
C ILE A 137 -1.26 25.26 5.02
N GLY A 138 -1.02 25.58 6.29
CA GLY A 138 -0.97 26.96 6.81
C GLY A 138 -2.39 27.50 7.05
N ASP A 139 -2.57 28.81 6.91
CA ASP A 139 -3.88 29.47 7.11
C ASP A 139 -4.70 29.62 5.82
N ARG A 140 -4.23 29.04 4.70
CA ARG A 140 -4.96 29.07 3.42
C ARG A 140 -6.25 28.27 3.46
N ILE A 141 -7.26 28.78 2.78
CA ILE A 141 -8.41 27.98 2.33
C ILE A 141 -7.87 26.99 1.27
N ILE A 142 -8.21 25.72 1.41
CA ILE A 142 -7.77 24.65 0.51
C ILE A 142 -8.98 23.81 0.07
N SER A 143 -9.01 23.43 -1.21
CA SER A 143 -10.10 22.59 -1.73
C SER A 143 -9.97 21.12 -1.29
N PRO A 144 -11.08 20.37 -1.25
CA PRO A 144 -11.03 18.91 -1.03
C PRO A 144 -10.17 18.18 -2.07
N THR A 145 -10.06 18.70 -3.29
CA THR A 145 -9.22 18.14 -4.37
C THR A 145 -7.74 18.31 -4.07
N GLU A 146 -7.30 19.51 -3.66
CA GLU A 146 -5.90 19.74 -3.26
C GLU A 146 -5.53 18.94 -2.00
N LEU A 147 -6.45 18.80 -1.04
CA LEU A 147 -6.27 17.92 0.12
C LEU A 147 -6.12 16.45 -0.30
N ALA A 148 -6.85 15.99 -1.32
CA ALA A 148 -6.67 14.64 -1.87
C ALA A 148 -5.28 14.49 -2.53
N VAL A 149 -4.82 15.48 -3.29
CA VAL A 149 -3.46 15.47 -3.88
C VAL A 149 -2.39 15.44 -2.78
N LEU A 150 -2.52 16.26 -1.73
CA LEU A 150 -1.61 16.28 -0.59
C LEU A 150 -1.61 14.94 0.19
N GLY A 151 -2.78 14.34 0.38
CA GLY A 151 -2.91 13.01 0.98
C GLY A 151 -2.19 11.94 0.17
N ASN A 152 -2.35 11.93 -1.16
CA ASN A 152 -1.62 11.01 -2.05
C ASN A 152 -0.10 11.26 -2.01
N SER A 153 0.33 12.52 -1.96
CA SER A 153 1.75 12.87 -1.80
C SER A 153 2.34 12.31 -0.49
N ASN A 154 1.63 12.47 0.63
CA ASN A 154 2.05 11.93 1.92
C ASN A 154 2.10 10.38 1.94
N ILE A 155 1.09 9.71 1.37
CA ILE A 155 1.07 8.24 1.26
C ILE A 155 2.24 7.74 0.41
N ASN A 156 2.58 8.43 -0.68
CA ASN A 156 3.74 8.08 -1.50
C ASN A 156 5.09 8.33 -0.80
N LYS A 157 5.20 9.35 0.06
CA LYS A 157 6.38 9.52 0.92
C LYS A 157 6.51 8.37 1.91
N ASP A 158 5.43 8.03 2.62
CA ASP A 158 5.41 6.90 3.54
C ASP A 158 5.72 5.57 2.82
N LYS A 159 5.29 5.40 1.56
CA LYS A 159 5.63 4.23 0.71
C LYS A 159 7.12 4.13 0.39
N THR A 160 7.84 5.25 0.30
CA THR A 160 9.28 5.29 0.01
C THR A 160 10.13 5.22 1.28
N GLU A 161 9.72 5.91 2.34
CA GLU A 161 10.45 5.98 3.62
C GLU A 161 10.20 4.75 4.52
N LEU A 162 8.98 4.19 4.44
CA LEU A 162 8.46 3.04 5.21
C LEU A 162 8.63 3.17 6.75
N LEU A 163 8.70 4.40 7.25
CA LEU A 163 8.97 4.70 8.65
C LEU A 163 7.69 4.62 9.51
N ILE A 164 7.52 3.52 10.24
CA ILE A 164 6.46 3.36 11.24
C ILE A 164 6.84 4.16 12.49
N VAL A 165 5.95 5.06 12.92
CA VAL A 165 6.15 5.92 14.11
C VAL A 165 5.19 5.59 15.26
N HIS A 166 4.16 4.77 15.02
CA HIS A 166 3.31 4.24 16.08
C HIS A 166 2.56 2.97 15.66
N VAL A 167 2.43 2.02 16.59
CA VAL A 167 1.49 0.90 16.51
C VAL A 167 0.60 0.92 17.74
N ASN A 168 -0.69 1.17 17.55
CA ASN A 168 -1.67 1.09 18.63
C ASN A 168 -2.24 -0.33 18.65
N ASN A 169 -1.80 -1.16 19.61
CA ASN A 169 -2.32 -2.50 19.85
C ASN A 169 -3.04 -2.57 21.20
N LYS A 170 -4.17 -1.87 21.33
CA LYS A 170 -4.95 -1.89 22.57
C LYS A 170 -5.98 -3.00 22.54
N LYS A 171 -5.88 -3.92 23.51
CA LYS A 171 -7.03 -4.71 23.94
C LYS A 171 -8.12 -3.74 24.44
N ARG A 172 -9.37 -4.07 24.15
CA ARG A 172 -10.53 -3.36 24.72
C ARG A 172 -10.69 -3.71 26.19
#